data_AF-A0AAD9I418-F1
#
_entry.id   AF-A0AAD9I418-F1
#
_cell.length_a   1.000
_cell.length_b   1.000
_cell.length_c   1.000
_cell.angle_alpha   90.00
_cell.angle_beta   90.00
_cell.angle_gamma   90.00
#
_symmetry.space_group_name_H-M   'P 1'
#
loop_
_entity.id
_entity.type
_entity.pdbx_description
1 polymer ?
#
loop_
_entity_poly.entity_id
_entity_poly.type
_entity_poly.pdbx_seq_one_letter_code
_entity_poly.pdbx_strand_id
1 'polypeptide(L)'
;MDVPLVTVDSLGASGPWNSVAGNQYFNATLALSAGIRLLQAQVHNSNGTLELCHTMCSLLDAGSLQDWLSKIRVWMDANPNEVVTLLLVNSDNEPGSTFGAAFEGSGIAKYGFTPSSTTSAANVEWPTLQTMIDAGTRLVTYVASINYSSSYPYLLNEFTYVFENPFSVTSADAFNCTLDRPSSISSATTALSQGMLPLMNHFLDIYISDDIQIPDVSNLVTTNSPGMAEINGSASNWALGAHADTCKSQWGKKPVYVLVNFYDKGPSITTADNLNGVTDICQSLGSSVSTPLPKMSLVSGESDNFQFILRLLNTNVDGKQKVVYALTKIKGVGRRYSNLVCKKADVDLDKRAGELTTEELERIVTIIQNPTAYKIPGWFLNRQRDIVDGKDSQVLANGVDSKLRDDLERLKKIRAHRGLRHFWGLRVRGQHTKTTGRRGRTVGVSKKKGG
;
A
#
# COMPACT_ATOMS: atom_id res chain seq x y z
N MET A 1 2.78 0.21 26.20
CA MET A 1 2.63 0.65 24.79
C MET A 1 3.92 1.22 24.19
N ASP A 2 5.10 1.02 24.80
CA ASP A 2 6.35 1.69 24.35
C ASP A 2 7.08 0.98 23.21
N VAL A 3 6.35 0.36 22.28
CA VAL A 3 6.90 -0.27 21.07
C VAL A 3 6.51 0.62 19.89
N PRO A 4 7.45 1.36 19.27
CA PRO A 4 7.25 2.02 17.99
C PRO A 4 6.59 1.08 16.99
N LEU A 5 5.42 1.49 16.52
CA LEU A 5 4.70 0.84 15.45
C LEU A 5 4.84 1.69 14.19
N VAL A 6 5.24 1.07 13.08
CA VAL A 6 5.03 1.72 11.77
C VAL A 6 3.54 1.80 11.55
N THR A 7 3.11 2.98 11.13
CA THR A 7 1.73 3.33 10.91
C THR A 7 1.58 3.82 9.49
N VAL A 8 0.43 3.53 8.89
CA VAL A 8 0.21 3.80 7.48
C VAL A 8 -1.12 4.50 7.31
N ASP A 9 -1.15 5.52 6.46
CA ASP A 9 -2.41 6.09 6.01
C ASP A 9 -3.08 5.12 5.04
N SER A 10 -4.01 4.32 5.54
CA SER A 10 -4.63 3.15 4.92
C SER A 10 -5.61 3.43 3.78
N LEU A 11 -5.61 4.65 3.24
CA LEU A 11 -6.18 5.00 1.95
C LEU A 11 -5.34 4.38 0.82
N GLY A 12 -5.33 3.05 0.81
CA GLY A 12 -4.78 2.25 -0.26
C GLY A 12 -5.65 2.41 -1.50
N ALA A 13 -5.03 2.40 -2.67
CA ALA A 13 -5.73 2.27 -3.93
C ALA A 13 -6.44 0.90 -4.01
N SER A 14 -7.62 0.76 -3.39
CA SER A 14 -8.47 -0.42 -3.47
C SER A 14 -9.21 -0.44 -4.82
N GLY A 15 -8.45 -0.47 -5.91
CA GLY A 15 -8.99 -0.54 -7.27
C GLY A 15 -7.91 -0.81 -8.32
N PRO A 16 -8.29 -1.13 -9.57
CA PRO A 16 -7.36 -1.35 -10.69
C PRO A 16 -6.58 -0.09 -11.13
N TRP A 17 -6.64 0.98 -10.33
CA TRP A 17 -6.07 2.30 -10.58
C TRP A 17 -5.27 2.70 -9.35
N ASN A 18 -3.95 2.84 -9.49
CA ASN A 18 -3.16 3.63 -8.54
C ASN A 18 -3.71 5.05 -8.62
N SER A 19 -4.50 5.48 -7.63
CA SER A 19 -4.92 6.88 -7.53
C SER A 19 -3.69 7.75 -7.39
N VAL A 20 -3.66 8.89 -8.08
CA VAL A 20 -2.60 9.91 -7.90
C VAL A 20 -2.59 10.47 -6.47
N ALA A 21 -3.70 10.34 -5.76
CA ALA A 21 -3.86 10.71 -4.35
C ALA A 21 -3.89 9.47 -3.43
N GLY A 22 -3.49 8.29 -3.90
CA GLY A 22 -3.40 7.12 -3.03
C GLY A 22 -2.16 7.23 -2.14
N ASN A 23 -2.30 6.98 -0.84
CA ASN A 23 -1.18 7.06 0.10
C ASN A 23 -0.53 5.68 0.33
N GLN A 24 -1.13 4.59 -0.17
CA GLN A 24 -0.57 3.23 -0.12
C GLN A 24 -0.91 2.43 -1.39
N TYR A 25 -0.05 1.46 -1.73
CA TYR A 25 -0.33 0.48 -2.81
C TYR A 25 -1.09 -0.76 -2.32
N PHE A 26 -1.16 -0.96 -1.01
CA PHE A 26 -1.72 -2.15 -0.39
C PHE A 26 -2.93 -1.80 0.46
N ASN A 27 -3.85 -2.75 0.58
CA ASN A 27 -5.00 -2.59 1.47
C ASN A 27 -4.60 -2.78 2.94
N ALA A 28 -5.49 -2.39 3.86
CA ALA A 28 -5.29 -2.48 5.29
C ALA A 28 -4.89 -3.88 5.79
N THR A 29 -5.53 -4.96 5.30
CA THR A 29 -5.26 -6.31 5.80
C THR A 29 -3.91 -6.86 5.34
N LEU A 30 -3.42 -6.45 4.16
CA LEU A 30 -2.06 -6.73 3.71
C LEU A 30 -1.02 -5.93 4.50
N ALA A 31 -1.31 -4.68 4.84
CA ALA A 31 -0.45 -3.89 5.72
C ALA A 31 -0.33 -4.54 7.10
N LEU A 32 -1.45 -4.95 7.71
CA LEU A 32 -1.45 -5.68 8.99
C LEU A 32 -0.64 -6.98 8.90
N SER A 33 -0.82 -7.74 7.81
CA SER A 33 -0.06 -8.98 7.58
C SER A 33 1.44 -8.74 7.36
N ALA A 34 1.84 -7.53 6.95
CA ALA A 34 3.23 -7.13 6.75
C ALA A 34 3.91 -6.60 8.02
N GLY A 35 3.22 -6.60 9.17
CA GLY A 35 3.77 -6.14 10.45
C GLY A 35 3.36 -4.73 10.85
N ILE A 36 2.57 -4.03 10.04
CA ILE A 36 1.98 -2.74 10.41
C ILE A 36 0.97 -2.94 11.53
N ARG A 37 0.96 -2.08 12.55
CA ARG A 37 0.08 -2.24 13.72
C ARG A 37 -0.73 -0.99 14.07
N LEU A 38 -0.56 0.10 13.34
CA LEU A 38 -1.54 1.20 13.31
C LEU A 38 -1.95 1.50 11.87
N LEU A 39 -3.25 1.61 11.65
CA LEU A 39 -3.84 2.06 10.40
C LEU A 39 -4.50 3.42 10.63
N GLN A 40 -4.06 4.44 9.91
CA GLN A 40 -4.77 5.71 9.85
C GLN A 40 -5.76 5.70 8.68
N ALA A 41 -6.92 6.32 8.77
CA ALA A 41 -7.71 6.67 7.58
C ALA A 41 -8.39 8.03 7.76
N GLN A 42 -8.55 8.77 6.66
CA GLN A 42 -9.37 9.98 6.66
C GLN A 42 -10.83 9.63 6.34
N VAL A 43 -11.74 10.11 7.19
CA VAL A 43 -13.16 9.78 7.15
C VAL A 43 -13.97 11.03 6.84
N HIS A 44 -14.81 10.92 5.82
CA HIS A 44 -15.75 11.96 5.41
C HIS A 44 -17.19 11.43 5.42
N ASN A 45 -18.15 12.30 5.69
CA ASN A 45 -19.56 12.00 5.54
C ASN A 45 -20.01 12.34 4.11
N SER A 46 -20.25 11.29 3.31
CA SER A 46 -20.82 11.39 1.98
C SER A 46 -22.29 10.96 2.02
N ASN A 47 -23.21 11.94 1.98
CA ASN A 47 -24.66 11.72 1.95
C ASN A 47 -25.20 10.81 3.08
N GLY A 48 -24.67 10.96 4.29
CA GLY A 48 -25.08 10.19 5.48
C GLY A 48 -24.32 8.87 5.69
N THR A 49 -23.33 8.57 4.84
CA THR A 49 -22.45 7.41 4.99
C THR A 49 -21.03 7.87 5.27
N LEU A 50 -20.38 7.28 6.27
CA LEU A 50 -18.96 7.51 6.51
C LEU A 50 -18.14 6.74 5.47
N GLU A 51 -17.47 7.48 4.59
CA GLU A 51 -16.62 7.00 3.52
C GLU A 51 -15.15 7.32 3.82
N LEU A 52 -14.25 6.46 3.36
CA LEU A 52 -12.81 6.67 3.47
C LEU A 52 -12.30 7.44 2.25
N CYS A 53 -11.96 8.71 2.45
CA CYS A 53 -11.66 9.62 1.34
C CYS A 53 -10.34 10.37 1.54
N HIS A 54 -9.65 10.70 0.44
CA HIS A 54 -8.41 11.51 0.49
C HIS A 54 -8.72 12.96 0.15
N THR A 55 -8.63 13.86 1.14
CA THR A 55 -9.02 15.29 1.08
C THR A 55 -10.51 15.53 0.77
N MET A 56 -11.09 14.82 -0.20
CA MET A 56 -12.50 14.78 -0.57
C MET A 56 -12.82 13.48 -1.33
N CYS A 57 -14.04 12.97 -1.21
CA CYS A 57 -14.43 11.70 -1.84
C CYS A 57 -14.45 11.73 -3.38
N SER A 58 -14.48 12.91 -4.00
CA SER A 58 -14.33 13.04 -5.46
C SER A 58 -12.90 12.78 -5.96
N LEU A 59 -11.90 12.91 -5.09
CA LEU A 59 -10.48 12.70 -5.41
C LEU A 59 -10.10 11.22 -5.24
N LEU A 60 -10.49 10.62 -4.12
CA LEU A 60 -10.39 9.20 -3.87
C LEU A 60 -11.47 8.79 -2.88
N ASP A 61 -12.25 7.77 -3.23
CA ASP A 61 -13.20 7.09 -2.37
C ASP A 61 -12.78 5.61 -2.30
N ALA A 62 -12.31 5.19 -1.13
CA ALA A 62 -11.86 3.84 -0.84
C ALA A 62 -12.98 2.92 -0.31
N GLY A 63 -14.21 3.43 -0.27
CA GLY A 63 -15.41 2.76 0.23
C GLY A 63 -15.69 3.04 1.70
N SER A 64 -16.77 2.45 2.19
CA SER A 64 -17.32 2.83 3.49
C SER A 64 -16.45 2.40 4.65
N LEU A 65 -16.43 3.23 5.70
CA LEU A 65 -15.74 2.94 6.96
C LEU A 65 -16.20 1.58 7.51
N GLN A 66 -17.50 1.28 7.47
CA GLN A 66 -18.04 0.02 7.97
C GLN A 66 -17.51 -1.20 7.20
N ASP A 67 -17.40 -1.15 5.86
CA ASP A 67 -16.84 -2.25 5.07
C ASP A 67 -15.34 -2.42 5.34
N TRP A 68 -14.61 -1.31 5.46
CA TRP A 68 -13.19 -1.32 5.82
C TRP A 68 -12.94 -1.93 7.21
N LEU A 69 -13.69 -1.51 8.22
CA LEU A 69 -13.66 -2.10 9.56
C LEU A 69 -14.05 -3.59 9.54
N SER A 70 -15.02 -3.98 8.71
CA SER A 70 -15.43 -5.38 8.59
C SER A 70 -14.30 -6.27 8.07
N LYS A 71 -13.49 -5.77 7.13
CA LYS A 71 -12.31 -6.49 6.61
C LYS A 71 -11.23 -6.62 7.68
N ILE A 72 -10.99 -5.58 8.48
CA ILE A 72 -10.05 -5.63 9.60
C ILE A 72 -10.53 -6.61 10.68
N ARG A 73 -11.82 -6.59 11.02
CA ARG A 73 -12.41 -7.56 11.95
C ARG A 73 -12.14 -9.00 11.50
N VAL A 74 -12.41 -9.32 10.23
CA VAL A 74 -12.17 -10.67 9.68
C VAL A 74 -10.69 -11.05 9.81
N TRP A 75 -9.77 -10.11 9.58
CA TRP A 75 -8.34 -10.34 9.79
C TRP A 75 -8.02 -10.56 11.27
N MET A 76 -8.58 -9.78 12.19
CA MET A 76 -8.37 -9.94 13.63
C MET A 76 -8.98 -11.24 14.19
N ASP A 77 -10.09 -11.72 13.62
CA ASP A 77 -10.67 -13.03 13.94
C ASP A 77 -9.69 -14.15 13.57
N ALA A 78 -8.99 -14.02 12.43
CA ALA A 78 -8.00 -14.99 11.95
C ALA A 78 -6.64 -14.90 12.66
N ASN A 79 -6.36 -13.79 13.35
CA ASN A 79 -5.08 -13.52 14.01
C ASN A 79 -5.32 -13.18 15.50
N PRO A 80 -5.55 -14.18 16.37
CA PRO A 80 -5.99 -13.95 17.76
C PRO A 80 -4.92 -13.31 18.66
N ASN A 81 -3.64 -13.40 18.29
CA ASN A 81 -2.51 -12.87 19.08
C ASN A 81 -2.09 -11.47 18.65
N GLU A 82 -2.88 -10.81 17.81
CA GLU A 82 -2.54 -9.49 17.26
C GLU A 82 -3.34 -8.38 17.93
N VAL A 83 -2.68 -7.26 18.19
CA VAL A 83 -3.28 -6.00 18.68
C VAL A 83 -3.17 -4.96 17.58
N VAL A 84 -4.28 -4.29 17.27
CA VAL A 84 -4.37 -3.30 16.20
C VAL A 84 -4.74 -1.94 16.78
N THR A 85 -4.10 -0.89 16.28
CA THR A 85 -4.49 0.49 16.54
C THR A 85 -5.11 1.10 15.28
N LEU A 86 -6.18 1.86 15.43
CA LEU A 86 -6.79 2.67 14.37
C LEU A 86 -6.68 4.14 14.73
N LEU A 87 -6.40 4.99 13.75
CA LEU A 87 -6.47 6.45 13.87
C LEU A 87 -7.37 6.97 12.76
N LEU A 88 -8.56 7.46 13.11
CA LEU A 88 -9.53 7.95 12.14
C LEU A 88 -9.57 9.47 12.18
N VAL A 89 -9.22 10.12 11.06
CA VAL A 89 -9.33 11.58 10.93
C VAL A 89 -10.80 11.90 10.65
N ASN A 90 -11.49 12.50 11.63
CA ASN A 90 -12.87 12.95 11.50
C ASN A 90 -12.94 14.31 10.78
N SER A 91 -12.92 14.30 9.46
CA SER A 91 -12.80 15.54 8.68
C SER A 91 -14.04 16.42 8.68
N ASP A 92 -15.22 15.83 8.91
CA ASP A 92 -16.51 16.54 8.82
C ASP A 92 -17.17 16.77 10.19
N ASN A 93 -16.42 16.62 11.29
CA ASN A 93 -16.89 16.81 12.68
C ASN A 93 -18.13 15.98 13.03
N GLU A 94 -18.19 14.74 12.53
CA GLU A 94 -19.29 13.83 12.79
C GLU A 94 -19.32 13.41 14.26
N PRO A 95 -20.52 13.26 14.87
CA PRO A 95 -20.63 12.85 16.26
C PRO A 95 -20.20 11.39 16.45
N GLY A 96 -19.77 11.06 17.67
CA GLY A 96 -19.35 9.70 17.99
C GLY A 96 -20.44 8.64 17.80
N SER A 97 -21.72 9.02 17.75
CA SER A 97 -22.81 8.12 17.38
C SER A 97 -22.73 7.62 15.94
N THR A 98 -22.27 8.45 15.00
CA THR A 98 -22.14 8.06 13.59
C THR A 98 -20.99 7.05 13.43
N PHE A 99 -19.84 7.32 14.07
CA PHE A 99 -18.72 6.37 14.11
C PHE A 99 -19.09 5.09 14.86
N GLY A 100 -19.72 5.22 16.02
CA GLY A 100 -20.19 4.10 16.83
C GLY A 100 -21.09 3.15 16.03
N ALA A 101 -22.05 3.67 15.27
CA ALA A 101 -22.90 2.87 14.39
C ALA A 101 -22.10 2.07 13.34
N ALA A 102 -21.05 2.64 12.74
CA ALA A 102 -20.18 1.92 11.80
C ALA A 102 -19.35 0.82 12.50
N PHE A 103 -18.87 1.08 13.71
CA PHE A 103 -18.13 0.10 14.52
C PHE A 103 -19.00 -1.08 14.94
N GLU A 104 -20.20 -0.80 15.47
CA GLU A 104 -21.17 -1.84 15.83
C GLU A 104 -21.64 -2.62 14.58
N GLY A 105 -21.96 -1.92 13.50
CA GLY A 105 -22.42 -2.52 12.24
C GLY A 105 -21.36 -3.41 11.55
N SER A 106 -20.06 -3.12 11.75
CA SER A 106 -18.97 -3.97 11.26
C SER A 106 -18.69 -5.19 12.16
N GLY A 107 -19.16 -5.13 13.42
CA GLY A 107 -18.89 -6.09 14.48
C GLY A 107 -17.48 -6.00 15.07
N ILE A 108 -16.67 -5.01 14.70
CA ILE A 108 -15.30 -4.85 15.21
C ILE A 108 -15.28 -4.30 16.66
N ALA A 109 -16.36 -3.62 17.06
CA ALA A 109 -16.53 -3.00 18.39
C ALA A 109 -16.23 -3.97 19.55
N LYS A 110 -16.48 -5.26 19.38
CA LYS A 110 -16.19 -6.32 20.38
C LYS A 110 -14.72 -6.39 20.81
N TYR A 111 -13.79 -5.85 20.01
CA TYR A 111 -12.36 -5.79 20.32
C TYR A 111 -11.93 -4.48 20.97
N GLY A 112 -12.83 -3.49 21.07
CA GLY A 112 -12.51 -2.13 21.51
C GLY A 112 -11.94 -2.09 22.93
N PHE A 113 -10.77 -1.47 23.07
CA PHE A 113 -10.17 -1.16 24.36
C PHE A 113 -10.71 0.16 24.92
N THR A 114 -11.07 0.15 26.20
CA THR A 114 -11.49 1.34 26.94
C THR A 114 -10.48 1.63 28.06
N PRO A 115 -9.82 2.80 28.07
CA PRO A 115 -8.87 3.17 29.10
C PRO A 115 -9.54 3.48 30.44
N SER A 116 -8.76 3.44 31.52
CA SER A 116 -9.19 3.81 32.88
C SER A 116 -9.62 5.28 33.01
N SER A 117 -9.14 6.15 32.13
CA SER A 117 -9.51 7.56 32.07
C SER A 117 -9.79 7.99 30.64
N THR A 118 -10.88 8.74 30.45
CA THR A 118 -11.36 9.24 29.16
C THR A 118 -11.05 10.72 28.92
N THR A 119 -10.47 11.39 29.92
CA THR A 119 -10.27 12.85 29.94
C THR A 119 -8.82 13.27 30.14
N SER A 120 -7.91 12.33 30.44
CA SER A 120 -6.49 12.63 30.62
C SER A 120 -5.62 11.39 30.38
N ALA A 121 -4.57 11.54 29.55
CA ALA A 121 -3.58 10.50 29.34
C ALA A 121 -2.76 10.17 30.59
N ALA A 122 -2.52 11.14 31.47
CA ALA A 122 -1.72 10.96 32.69
C ALA A 122 -2.30 9.90 33.64
N ASN A 123 -3.61 9.68 33.55
CA ASN A 123 -4.35 8.75 34.40
C ASN A 123 -4.67 7.42 33.68
N VAL A 124 -4.10 7.20 32.50
CA VAL A 124 -4.23 5.94 31.77
C VAL A 124 -3.06 5.03 32.08
N GLU A 125 -3.35 3.92 32.74
CA GLU A 125 -2.42 2.81 32.84
C GLU A 125 -2.59 1.92 31.60
N TRP A 126 -1.71 2.11 30.61
CA TRP A 126 -1.75 1.32 29.39
C TRP A 126 -1.35 -0.14 29.68
N PRO A 127 -2.22 -1.13 29.41
CA PRO A 127 -1.89 -2.53 29.62
C PRO A 127 -0.77 -3.00 28.68
N THR A 128 -0.18 -4.15 29.03
CA THR A 128 0.72 -4.85 28.10
C THR A 128 -0.08 -5.42 26.93
N LEU A 129 0.59 -5.65 25.79
CA LEU A 129 -0.06 -6.26 24.62
C LEU A 129 -0.63 -7.65 24.97
N GLN A 130 0.07 -8.44 25.78
CA GLN A 130 -0.40 -9.75 26.24
C GLN A 130 -1.69 -9.62 27.07
N THR A 131 -1.75 -8.65 27.99
CA THR A 131 -2.96 -8.40 28.78
C THR A 131 -4.15 -8.02 27.90
N MET A 132 -3.94 -7.24 26.82
CA MET A 132 -5.00 -6.91 25.86
C MET A 132 -5.46 -8.14 25.06
N ILE A 133 -4.53 -9.01 24.69
CA ILE A 133 -4.81 -10.28 24.01
C ILE A 133 -5.66 -11.18 24.90
N ASP A 134 -5.24 -11.39 26.15
CA ASP A 134 -5.92 -12.25 27.11
C ASP A 134 -7.32 -11.73 27.46
N ALA A 135 -7.49 -10.41 27.53
CA ALA A 135 -8.79 -9.76 27.78
C ALA A 135 -9.69 -9.69 26.53
N GLY A 136 -9.16 -10.00 25.34
CA GLY A 136 -9.89 -9.86 24.07
C GLY A 136 -10.12 -8.42 23.59
N THR A 137 -9.62 -7.41 24.30
CA THR A 137 -9.73 -5.98 23.96
C THR A 137 -8.54 -5.52 23.10
N ARG A 138 -8.41 -6.13 21.92
CA ARG A 138 -7.23 -6.04 21.04
C ARG A 138 -7.26 -4.89 20.03
N LEU A 139 -8.16 -3.93 20.18
CA LEU A 139 -8.33 -2.79 19.28
C LEU A 139 -8.27 -1.46 20.03
N VAL A 140 -7.26 -0.63 19.77
CA VAL A 140 -7.22 0.76 20.25
C VAL A 140 -7.68 1.66 19.13
N THR A 141 -8.69 2.51 19.34
CA THR A 141 -9.20 3.41 18.29
C THR A 141 -9.12 4.85 18.75
N TYR A 142 -8.30 5.64 18.06
CA TYR A 142 -8.29 7.09 18.15
C TYR A 142 -9.13 7.68 17.02
N VAL A 143 -9.90 8.71 17.32
CA VAL A 143 -10.60 9.53 16.34
C VAL A 143 -10.20 10.99 16.59
N ALA A 144 -9.68 11.65 15.56
CA ALA A 144 -9.26 13.04 15.64
C ALA A 144 -10.48 13.92 16.03
N SER A 145 -10.35 14.70 17.10
CA SER A 145 -11.37 15.69 17.52
C SER A 145 -12.79 15.14 17.78
N ILE A 146 -12.94 13.88 18.21
CA ILE A 146 -14.24 13.33 18.62
C ILE A 146 -14.63 13.72 20.05
N ASN A 147 -15.92 13.90 20.33
CA ASN A 147 -16.43 14.04 21.70
C ASN A 147 -16.64 12.66 22.33
N TYR A 148 -16.20 12.48 23.57
CA TYR A 148 -16.40 11.24 24.32
C TYR A 148 -17.90 10.90 24.46
N SER A 149 -18.22 9.62 24.31
CA SER A 149 -19.56 9.08 24.53
C SER A 149 -19.47 7.80 25.36
N SER A 150 -20.23 7.73 26.45
CA SER A 150 -20.33 6.51 27.26
C SER A 150 -21.01 5.35 26.53
N SER A 151 -21.75 5.62 25.45
CA SER A 151 -22.33 4.59 24.58
C SER A 151 -21.27 3.93 23.69
N TYR A 152 -20.15 4.60 23.42
CA TYR A 152 -19.07 4.12 22.56
C TYR A 152 -17.70 4.38 23.23
N PRO A 153 -17.44 3.77 24.41
CA PRO A 153 -16.32 4.13 25.27
C PRO A 153 -14.94 3.71 24.71
N TYR A 154 -14.92 2.95 23.61
CA TYR A 154 -13.73 2.53 22.88
C TYR A 154 -13.31 3.52 21.77
N LEU A 155 -14.11 4.55 21.49
CA LEU A 155 -13.78 5.63 20.55
C LEU A 155 -13.08 6.77 21.30
N LEU A 156 -11.76 6.78 21.24
CA LEU A 156 -10.92 7.69 22.00
C LEU A 156 -10.68 8.99 21.23
N ASN A 157 -10.72 10.13 21.91
CA ASN A 157 -10.23 11.38 21.32
C ASN A 157 -8.71 11.32 21.19
N GLU A 158 -8.21 11.37 19.95
CA GLU A 158 -6.77 11.30 19.65
C GLU A 158 -5.97 12.27 20.52
N PHE A 159 -6.32 13.54 20.49
CA PHE A 159 -5.58 14.62 21.15
C PHE A 159 -5.71 14.66 22.68
N THR A 160 -6.47 13.72 23.27
CA THR A 160 -6.40 13.45 24.71
C THR A 160 -5.21 12.57 25.06
N TYR A 161 -4.76 11.71 24.13
CA TYR A 161 -3.78 10.64 24.36
C TYR A 161 -2.52 10.71 23.51
N VAL A 162 -2.60 11.34 22.34
CA VAL A 162 -1.57 11.36 21.32
C VAL A 162 -1.27 12.80 20.96
N PHE A 163 0.02 13.13 20.88
CA PHE A 163 0.47 14.38 20.28
C PHE A 163 1.33 14.06 19.07
N GLU A 164 1.42 15.01 18.16
CA GLU A 164 2.14 14.82 16.90
C GLU A 164 2.86 16.08 16.44
N ASN A 165 3.85 15.86 15.60
CA ASN A 165 4.55 16.90 14.84
C ASN A 165 3.77 17.27 13.56
N PRO A 166 4.21 18.27 12.78
CA PRO A 166 3.46 18.77 11.63
C PRO A 166 3.00 17.66 10.69
N PHE A 167 1.72 17.66 10.36
CA PHE A 167 1.10 16.63 9.53
C PHE A 167 1.53 16.72 8.06
N SER A 168 1.49 17.92 7.46
CA SER A 168 1.79 18.11 6.04
C SER A 168 3.20 18.71 5.87
N VAL A 169 4.10 17.96 5.26
CA VAL A 169 5.46 18.41 4.92
C VAL A 169 5.61 18.41 3.40
N THR A 170 5.94 19.57 2.82
CA THR A 170 6.08 19.75 1.35
C THR A 170 7.50 20.08 0.91
N SER A 171 8.45 20.06 1.85
CA SER A 171 9.87 20.25 1.59
C SER A 171 10.70 19.28 2.42
N ALA A 172 11.73 18.69 1.81
CA ALA A 172 12.58 17.68 2.43
C ALA A 172 13.35 18.18 3.67
N ASP A 173 13.58 19.50 3.77
CA ASP A 173 14.25 20.15 4.90
C ASP A 173 13.30 20.54 6.05
N ALA A 174 11.98 20.39 5.87
CA ALA A 174 10.98 20.83 6.85
C ALA A 174 10.59 19.77 7.89
N PHE A 175 11.09 18.53 7.79
CA PHE A 175 10.87 17.49 8.80
C PHE A 175 11.47 17.88 10.15
N ASN A 176 10.62 18.04 11.15
CA ASN A 176 10.99 18.44 12.50
C ASN A 176 10.08 17.79 13.56
N CYS A 177 10.52 17.88 14.82
CA CYS A 177 9.92 17.22 15.97
C CYS A 177 9.16 18.19 16.88
N THR A 178 8.87 19.40 16.39
CA THR A 178 8.07 20.37 17.15
C THR A 178 6.66 19.85 17.29
N LEU A 179 6.05 19.99 18.46
CA LEU A 179 4.64 19.66 18.63
C LEU A 179 3.81 20.63 17.78
N ASP A 180 2.94 20.08 16.93
CA ASP A 180 1.98 20.83 16.12
C ASP A 180 0.55 20.63 16.64
N ARG A 181 0.19 19.38 16.96
CA ARG A 181 -1.14 19.04 17.48
C ARG A 181 -1.06 18.19 18.76
N PRO A 182 -1.91 18.46 19.76
CA PRO A 182 -2.91 19.53 19.79
C PRO A 182 -2.32 20.91 20.10
N SER A 183 -2.89 21.96 19.50
CA SER A 183 -2.47 23.36 19.71
C SER A 183 -2.71 23.89 21.14
N SER A 184 -3.47 23.15 21.96
CA SER A 184 -3.68 23.46 23.39
C SER A 184 -2.47 23.17 24.27
N ILE A 185 -1.44 22.47 23.75
CA ILE A 185 -0.24 22.11 24.50
C ILE A 185 0.97 22.88 23.94
N SER A 186 1.74 23.48 24.83
CA SER A 186 2.82 24.40 24.46
C SER A 186 4.10 23.74 23.96
N SER A 187 4.33 22.46 24.28
CA SER A 187 5.54 21.74 23.86
C SER A 187 5.41 20.22 23.99
N ALA A 188 6.24 19.49 23.24
CA ALA A 188 6.33 18.02 23.33
C ALA A 188 6.72 17.56 24.75
N THR A 189 7.59 18.30 25.45
CA THR A 189 7.96 18.00 26.85
C THR A 189 6.74 18.05 27.77
N THR A 190 5.85 19.04 27.59
CA THR A 190 4.60 19.16 28.36
C THR A 190 3.62 18.04 28.01
N ALA A 191 3.48 17.68 26.72
CA ALA A 191 2.62 16.56 26.32
C ALA A 191 3.08 15.23 26.93
N LEU A 192 4.38 14.96 26.91
CA LEU A 192 4.98 13.77 27.50
C LEU A 192 4.82 13.71 29.02
N SER A 193 4.96 14.84 29.72
CA SER A 193 4.74 14.89 31.17
C SER A 193 3.27 14.68 31.56
N GLN A 194 2.34 14.95 30.63
CA GLN A 194 0.92 14.63 30.74
C GLN A 194 0.58 13.20 30.30
N GLY A 195 1.57 12.35 30.02
CA GLY A 195 1.37 10.94 29.68
C GLY A 195 0.95 10.68 28.23
N MET A 196 1.00 11.68 27.35
CA MET A 196 0.64 11.51 25.94
C MET A 196 1.69 10.71 25.18
N LEU A 197 1.23 9.94 24.19
CA LEU A 197 2.04 9.11 23.32
C LEU A 197 2.50 9.93 22.10
N PRO A 198 3.81 9.94 21.79
CA PRO A 198 4.32 10.64 20.60
C PRO A 198 3.98 9.90 19.31
N LEU A 199 3.32 10.59 18.38
CA LEU A 199 3.17 10.20 16.98
C LEU A 199 4.08 11.08 16.10
N MET A 200 4.84 10.44 15.22
CA MET A 200 5.70 11.13 14.25
C MET A 200 5.14 10.98 12.84
N ASN A 201 4.60 12.06 12.30
CA ASN A 201 4.28 12.23 10.89
C ASN A 201 5.58 12.32 10.08
N HIS A 202 5.71 11.44 9.09
CA HIS A 202 6.84 11.41 8.18
C HIS A 202 6.42 10.96 6.78
N PHE A 203 5.85 11.89 6.02
CA PHE A 203 5.57 11.73 4.60
C PHE A 203 5.78 13.07 3.90
N LEU A 204 6.32 13.01 2.69
CA LEU A 204 6.59 14.18 1.85
C LEU A 204 5.50 14.29 0.80
N ASP A 205 4.87 15.46 0.70
CA ASP A 205 3.83 15.75 -0.26
C ASP A 205 4.30 16.80 -1.29
N ILE A 206 3.65 16.81 -2.44
CA ILE A 206 3.80 17.82 -3.50
C ILE A 206 2.45 18.42 -3.85
N TYR A 207 2.45 19.68 -4.24
CA TYR A 207 1.25 20.34 -4.76
C TYR A 207 1.02 19.99 -6.23
N ILE A 208 -0.20 19.59 -6.57
CA ILE A 208 -0.67 19.50 -7.96
C ILE A 208 -1.58 20.68 -8.35
N SER A 209 -2.05 21.43 -7.36
CA SER A 209 -2.72 22.73 -7.47
C SER A 209 -2.57 23.47 -6.13
N ASP A 210 -3.03 24.73 -6.06
CA ASP A 210 -2.88 25.57 -4.87
C ASP A 210 -3.38 24.92 -3.56
N ASP A 211 -4.45 24.11 -3.63
CA ASP A 211 -5.06 23.48 -2.44
C ASP A 211 -5.01 21.93 -2.42
N ILE A 212 -4.33 21.29 -3.39
CA ILE A 212 -4.31 19.82 -3.47
C ILE A 212 -2.88 19.31 -3.37
N GLN A 213 -2.64 18.61 -2.25
CA GLN A 213 -1.41 17.88 -1.98
C GLN A 213 -1.59 16.40 -2.30
N ILE A 214 -0.57 15.80 -2.90
CA ILE A 214 -0.46 14.36 -3.09
C ILE A 214 0.92 13.90 -2.63
N PRO A 215 1.10 12.61 -2.29
CA PRO A 215 2.41 12.10 -1.92
C PRO A 215 3.47 12.28 -3.01
N ASP A 216 4.70 12.61 -2.61
CA ASP A 216 5.86 12.61 -3.49
C ASP A 216 6.34 11.18 -3.77
N VAL A 217 5.69 10.56 -4.76
CA VAL A 217 6.05 9.19 -5.18
C VAL A 217 7.44 9.07 -5.78
N SER A 218 8.08 10.19 -6.18
CA SER A 218 9.40 10.19 -6.82
C SER A 218 10.53 9.99 -5.80
N ASN A 219 10.29 10.40 -4.55
CA ASN A 219 11.29 10.43 -3.49
C ASN A 219 11.05 9.42 -2.36
N LEU A 220 10.07 8.51 -2.50
CA LEU A 220 9.69 7.54 -1.45
C LEU A 220 10.86 6.71 -0.91
N VAL A 221 11.82 6.33 -1.78
CA VAL A 221 12.97 5.53 -1.35
C VAL A 221 13.81 6.27 -0.32
N THR A 222 14.01 7.59 -0.52
CA THR A 222 14.78 8.44 0.39
C THR A 222 13.97 8.82 1.62
N THR A 223 12.73 9.31 1.40
CA THR A 223 11.83 9.71 2.49
C THR A 223 11.67 8.57 3.49
N ASN A 224 11.31 7.37 3.05
CA ASN A 224 11.11 6.25 3.97
C ASN A 224 12.40 5.49 4.35
N SER A 225 13.59 6.00 4.00
CA SER A 225 14.83 5.26 4.26
C SER A 225 15.18 5.23 5.77
N PRO A 226 15.73 4.11 6.28
CA PRO A 226 16.18 4.01 7.67
C PRO A 226 17.54 4.67 7.92
N GLY A 227 18.21 5.15 6.87
CA GLY A 227 19.53 5.76 6.95
C GLY A 227 19.47 7.27 7.14
N MET A 228 20.60 7.92 6.86
CA MET A 228 20.70 9.36 6.77
C MET A 228 20.44 9.81 5.33
N ALA A 229 19.77 10.95 5.16
CA ALA A 229 19.69 11.65 3.89
C ALA A 229 20.46 12.98 3.98
N GLU A 230 21.06 13.38 2.88
CA GLU A 230 21.75 14.67 2.76
C GLU A 230 20.99 15.60 1.83
N ILE A 231 20.95 16.88 2.18
CA ILE A 231 20.50 17.97 1.32
C ILE A 231 21.69 18.90 1.13
N ASN A 232 22.11 19.11 -0.12
CA ASN A 232 23.29 19.93 -0.47
C ASN A 232 24.57 19.52 0.30
N GLY A 233 24.76 18.22 0.53
CA GLY A 233 25.94 17.67 1.24
C GLY A 233 25.92 17.87 2.76
N SER A 234 24.77 18.25 3.35
CA SER A 234 24.57 18.34 4.80
C SER A 234 23.52 17.33 5.25
N ALA A 235 23.79 16.65 6.37
CA ALA A 235 22.84 15.74 6.99
C ALA A 235 21.50 16.44 7.26
N SER A 236 20.40 15.74 6.98
CA SER A 236 19.05 16.27 7.08
C SER A 236 18.11 15.25 7.71
N ASN A 237 16.98 15.74 8.22
CA ASN A 237 15.88 14.89 8.69
C ASN A 237 15.00 14.34 7.56
N TRP A 238 15.42 14.42 6.30
CA TRP A 238 14.61 13.98 5.17
C TRP A 238 14.36 12.46 5.21
N ALA A 239 15.35 11.67 5.61
CA ALA A 239 15.17 10.24 5.79
C ALA A 239 14.43 9.93 7.10
N LEU A 240 13.53 8.95 7.04
CA LEU A 240 12.72 8.47 8.16
C LEU A 240 13.56 8.08 9.38
N GLY A 241 14.68 7.38 9.17
CA GLY A 241 15.59 6.99 10.25
C GLY A 241 16.19 8.21 10.96
N ALA A 242 16.75 9.14 10.19
CA ALA A 242 17.30 10.40 10.70
C ALA A 242 16.27 11.22 11.48
N HIS A 243 15.05 11.35 10.93
CA HIS A 243 13.97 12.07 11.60
C HIS A 243 13.58 11.41 12.93
N ALA A 244 13.42 10.08 12.92
CA ALA A 244 13.06 9.31 14.11
C ALA A 244 14.11 9.43 15.22
N ASP A 245 15.40 9.38 14.89
CA ASP A 245 16.50 9.54 15.85
C ASP A 245 16.56 10.97 16.40
N THR A 246 16.36 11.98 15.54
CA THR A 246 16.25 13.37 15.97
C THR A 246 15.09 13.55 16.95
N CYS A 247 13.90 13.02 16.65
CA CYS A 247 12.73 13.14 17.52
C CYS A 247 12.91 12.37 18.82
N LYS A 248 13.47 11.16 18.78
CA LYS A 248 13.85 10.38 19.97
C LYS A 248 14.78 11.18 20.88
N SER A 249 15.77 11.87 20.31
CA SER A 249 16.71 12.70 21.07
C SER A 249 16.04 13.94 21.66
N GLN A 250 15.19 14.63 20.91
CA GLN A 250 14.54 15.87 21.36
C GLN A 250 13.44 15.61 22.39
N TRP A 251 12.65 14.55 22.20
CA TRP A 251 11.57 14.17 23.09
C TRP A 251 12.06 13.41 24.33
N GLY A 252 13.28 12.87 24.32
CA GLY A 252 13.76 11.97 25.36
C GLY A 252 12.98 10.65 25.44
N LYS A 253 12.14 10.39 24.43
CA LYS A 253 11.31 9.20 24.27
C LYS A 253 11.19 8.89 22.78
N LYS A 254 11.34 7.63 22.39
CA LYS A 254 11.14 7.20 21.01
C LYS A 254 9.67 7.42 20.58
N PRO A 255 9.40 7.76 19.30
CA PRO A 255 8.05 7.77 18.77
C PRO A 255 7.35 6.44 19.06
N VAL A 256 6.09 6.50 19.51
CA VAL A 256 5.24 5.30 19.72
C VAL A 256 4.56 4.94 18.40
N TYR A 257 4.19 5.95 17.62
CA TYR A 257 3.62 5.81 16.29
C TYR A 257 4.50 6.55 15.29
N VAL A 258 4.77 5.92 14.15
CA VAL A 258 5.51 6.51 13.03
C VAL A 258 4.69 6.39 11.75
N LEU A 259 4.12 7.50 11.28
CA LEU A 259 3.21 7.54 10.14
C LEU A 259 3.94 7.82 8.84
N VAL A 260 3.78 6.91 7.87
CA VAL A 260 4.42 6.98 6.56
C VAL A 260 3.44 6.74 5.41
N ASN A 261 3.72 7.36 4.27
CA ASN A 261 3.10 7.02 2.98
C ASN A 261 3.91 5.91 2.31
N PHE A 262 3.25 4.94 1.68
CA PHE A 262 3.87 3.80 0.98
C PHE A 262 4.88 3.01 1.81
N TYR A 263 4.42 2.32 2.86
CA TYR A 263 5.30 1.57 3.76
C TYR A 263 6.20 0.53 3.05
N ASP A 264 5.80 0.07 1.86
CA ASP A 264 6.55 -0.89 1.05
C ASP A 264 7.74 -0.29 0.27
N LYS A 265 7.92 1.03 0.31
CA LYS A 265 8.99 1.77 -0.37
C LYS A 265 9.87 2.45 0.65
N GLY A 266 11.21 2.31 0.50
CA GLY A 266 12.19 2.77 1.49
C GLY A 266 11.97 2.03 2.81
N PRO A 267 12.83 1.10 3.23
CA PRO A 267 12.46 0.07 4.21
C PRO A 267 12.05 0.64 5.58
N SER A 268 10.77 1.01 5.69
CA SER A 268 10.21 1.80 6.79
C SER A 268 10.10 0.99 8.08
N ILE A 269 9.81 -0.30 7.92
CA ILE A 269 9.80 -1.30 9.00
C ILE A 269 11.17 -1.39 9.66
N THR A 270 12.26 -1.30 8.88
CA THR A 270 13.62 -1.30 9.44
C THR A 270 13.86 -0.14 10.39
N THR A 271 13.28 1.04 10.15
CA THR A 271 13.37 2.16 11.11
C THR A 271 12.69 1.81 12.43
N ALA A 272 11.50 1.22 12.39
CA ALA A 272 10.82 0.81 13.62
C ALA A 272 11.57 -0.33 14.34
N ASP A 273 12.12 -1.29 13.60
CA ASP A 273 12.98 -2.34 14.15
C ASP A 273 14.19 -1.74 14.87
N ASN A 274 14.88 -0.77 14.23
CA ASN A 274 16.01 -0.05 14.82
C ASN A 274 15.61 0.70 16.11
N LEU A 275 14.46 1.40 16.11
CA LEU A 275 13.94 2.09 17.30
C LEU A 275 13.58 1.11 18.43
N ASN A 276 13.23 -0.12 18.08
CA ASN A 276 12.91 -1.19 19.00
C ASN A 276 14.13 -2.04 19.41
N GLY A 277 15.31 -1.78 18.85
CA GLY A 277 16.51 -2.57 19.10
C GLY A 277 16.43 -3.98 18.52
N VAL A 278 15.63 -4.18 17.49
CA VAL A 278 15.50 -5.46 16.78
C VAL A 278 16.57 -5.49 15.69
N THR A 279 17.68 -6.18 15.96
CA THR A 279 18.82 -6.27 15.04
C THR A 279 18.89 -7.59 14.27
N ASP A 280 18.15 -8.63 14.69
CA ASP A 280 18.30 -10.00 14.19
C ASP A 280 16.95 -10.70 13.95
N ILE A 281 16.31 -10.43 12.81
CA ILE A 281 15.19 -11.26 12.34
C ILE A 281 15.69 -12.43 11.46
N CYS A 282 17.00 -12.55 11.18
CA CYS A 282 17.54 -13.56 10.27
C CYS A 282 18.90 -14.19 10.67
N GLN A 283 19.10 -14.53 11.96
CA GLN A 283 20.31 -15.30 12.38
C GLN A 283 20.04 -16.58 13.19
N SER A 284 18.80 -16.91 13.58
CA SER A 284 18.55 -18.05 14.47
C SER A 284 18.14 -19.37 13.79
N LEU A 285 18.22 -19.49 12.47
CA LEU A 285 18.08 -20.78 11.77
C LEU A 285 19.29 -21.06 10.88
N GLY A 286 20.46 -21.18 11.52
CA GLY A 286 21.65 -21.72 10.87
C GLY A 286 22.73 -22.06 11.88
N SER A 287 22.82 -23.35 12.28
CA SER A 287 24.06 -24.14 12.32
C SER A 287 23.90 -25.46 13.09
N SER A 288 24.05 -26.54 12.32
CA SER A 288 24.80 -27.78 12.64
C SER A 288 24.68 -28.42 14.03
N VAL A 289 23.98 -29.57 14.09
CA VAL A 289 24.45 -30.73 14.86
C VAL A 289 24.31 -31.99 14.00
N SER A 290 25.46 -32.53 13.61
CA SER A 290 25.61 -33.80 12.89
C SER A 290 25.65 -34.98 13.86
N THR A 291 24.99 -36.10 13.53
CA THR A 291 25.52 -37.50 13.57
C THR A 291 24.43 -38.52 13.16
N PRO A 292 24.79 -39.73 12.68
CA PRO A 292 24.26 -40.29 11.44
C PRO A 292 23.52 -41.64 11.61
N LEU A 293 22.83 -42.11 10.55
CA LEU A 293 22.62 -43.52 10.13
C LEU A 293 21.82 -43.56 8.79
N PRO A 294 21.85 -44.64 7.98
CA PRO A 294 22.50 -44.63 6.67
C PRO A 294 21.58 -44.72 5.43
N LYS A 295 22.09 -44.11 4.34
CA LYS A 295 21.94 -44.39 2.89
C LYS A 295 20.79 -45.30 2.41
N MET A 296 19.93 -44.76 1.55
CA MET A 296 19.91 -45.11 0.10
C MET A 296 19.32 -43.97 -0.75
N SER A 297 19.84 -43.88 -1.97
CA SER A 297 19.83 -42.75 -2.90
C SER A 297 18.60 -42.71 -3.81
N LEU A 298 17.93 -41.55 -3.90
CA LEU A 298 17.60 -40.89 -5.17
C LEU A 298 17.23 -39.43 -4.90
N VAL A 299 18.07 -38.53 -5.42
CA VAL A 299 18.20 -37.11 -5.10
C VAL A 299 16.94 -36.32 -5.46
N SER A 300 16.25 -35.81 -4.44
CA SER A 300 15.37 -34.64 -4.52
C SER A 300 16.06 -33.48 -3.79
N GLY A 301 16.50 -32.48 -4.54
CA GLY A 301 17.15 -31.28 -4.01
C GLY A 301 16.20 -30.46 -3.13
N GLU A 302 16.81 -29.80 -2.14
CA GLU A 302 16.23 -28.99 -1.06
C GLU A 302 15.08 -28.07 -1.50
N SER A 303 13.98 -28.15 -0.76
CA SER A 303 12.74 -27.41 -0.99
C SER A 303 12.52 -26.32 0.06
N ASP A 304 13.44 -25.36 0.19
CA ASP A 304 13.28 -24.25 1.16
C ASP A 304 13.24 -22.83 0.54
N ASN A 305 13.43 -22.66 -0.77
CA ASN A 305 13.39 -21.33 -1.42
C ASN A 305 12.45 -21.28 -2.65
N PHE A 306 11.21 -21.75 -2.50
CA PHE A 306 10.21 -21.64 -3.57
C PHE A 306 9.24 -20.48 -3.35
N GLN A 307 9.30 -19.45 -4.19
CA GLN A 307 8.36 -18.32 -4.14
C GLN A 307 7.08 -18.64 -4.93
N PHE A 308 5.94 -18.72 -4.24
CA PHE A 308 4.67 -19.03 -4.88
C PHE A 308 4.12 -17.90 -5.76
N ILE A 309 4.41 -16.64 -5.40
CA ILE A 309 3.96 -15.46 -6.14
C ILE A 309 5.15 -14.51 -6.25
N LEU A 310 5.50 -14.15 -7.48
CA LEU A 310 6.53 -13.14 -7.77
C LEU A 310 5.86 -11.87 -8.26
N ARG A 311 6.29 -10.71 -7.78
CA ARG A 311 5.78 -9.43 -8.26
C ARG A 311 6.81 -8.76 -9.17
N LEU A 312 6.47 -8.63 -10.45
CA LEU A 312 7.35 -8.13 -11.50
C LEU A 312 6.63 -7.05 -12.30
N LEU A 313 7.25 -5.88 -12.47
CA LEU A 313 6.72 -4.78 -13.31
C LEU A 313 5.23 -4.47 -13.00
N ASN A 314 4.92 -4.29 -11.72
CA ASN A 314 3.55 -4.05 -11.22
C ASN A 314 2.51 -5.15 -11.54
N THR A 315 2.97 -6.36 -11.86
CA THR A 315 2.10 -7.52 -12.15
C THR A 315 2.45 -8.69 -11.24
N ASN A 316 1.43 -9.36 -10.69
CA ASN A 316 1.62 -10.60 -9.92
C ASN A 316 1.75 -11.78 -10.89
N VAL A 317 2.84 -12.53 -10.76
CA VAL A 317 3.23 -13.68 -11.57
C VAL A 317 3.19 -14.94 -10.72
N ASP A 318 2.63 -16.02 -11.26
CA ASP A 318 2.47 -17.31 -10.58
C ASP A 318 3.79 -18.10 -10.61
N GLY A 319 4.35 -18.38 -9.44
CA GLY A 319 5.62 -19.11 -9.27
C GLY A 319 5.54 -20.59 -9.65
N LYS A 320 4.34 -21.19 -9.63
CA LYS A 320 4.14 -22.60 -9.99
C LYS A 320 4.33 -22.86 -11.48
N GLN A 321 4.22 -21.84 -12.33
CA GLN A 321 4.35 -21.99 -13.77
C GLN A 321 5.81 -21.91 -14.21
N LYS A 322 6.14 -22.52 -15.36
CA LYS A 322 7.47 -22.33 -15.97
C LYS A 322 7.69 -20.85 -16.28
N VAL A 323 8.92 -20.39 -16.10
CA VAL A 323 9.31 -18.97 -16.24
C VAL A 323 8.76 -18.33 -17.52
N VAL A 324 8.87 -19.05 -18.64
CA VAL A 324 8.45 -18.56 -19.97
C VAL A 324 6.94 -18.25 -20.06
N TYR A 325 6.11 -19.04 -19.37
CA TYR A 325 4.67 -18.83 -19.35
C TYR A 325 4.27 -17.84 -18.27
N ALA A 326 4.92 -17.90 -17.12
CA ALA A 326 4.67 -17.03 -15.98
C ALA A 326 4.84 -15.55 -16.37
N LEU A 327 5.93 -15.21 -17.06
CA LEU A 327 6.19 -13.84 -17.54
C LEU A 327 5.16 -13.30 -18.54
N THR A 328 4.39 -14.16 -19.22
CA THR A 328 3.33 -13.70 -20.15
C THR A 328 2.15 -13.06 -19.45
N LYS A 329 2.07 -13.16 -18.12
CA LYS A 329 1.08 -12.44 -17.32
C LYS A 329 1.29 -10.93 -17.38
N ILE A 330 2.52 -10.48 -17.60
CA ILE A 330 2.88 -9.07 -17.75
C ILE A 330 2.36 -8.57 -19.09
N LYS A 331 1.49 -7.55 -19.08
CA LYS A 331 0.98 -6.94 -20.31
C LYS A 331 2.14 -6.42 -21.17
N GLY A 332 2.09 -6.68 -22.46
CA GLY A 332 3.18 -6.37 -23.39
C GLY A 332 4.24 -7.48 -23.53
N VAL A 333 4.27 -8.49 -22.65
CA VAL A 333 5.16 -9.65 -22.76
C VAL A 333 4.41 -10.87 -23.31
N GLY A 334 4.80 -11.33 -24.50
CA GLY A 334 4.28 -12.56 -25.10
C GLY A 334 5.22 -13.76 -24.90
N ARG A 335 4.75 -14.98 -25.20
CA ARG A 335 5.53 -16.22 -25.08
C ARG A 335 6.90 -16.14 -25.79
N ARG A 336 6.91 -15.63 -27.02
CA ARG A 336 8.15 -15.48 -27.82
C ARG A 336 9.11 -14.46 -27.21
N TYR A 337 8.57 -13.35 -26.68
CA TYR A 337 9.36 -12.30 -26.04
C TYR A 337 9.98 -12.80 -24.74
N SER A 338 9.17 -13.45 -23.90
CA SER A 338 9.64 -14.07 -22.67
C SER A 338 10.74 -15.11 -22.92
N ASN A 339 10.59 -15.99 -23.91
CA ASN A 339 11.63 -16.96 -24.25
C ASN A 339 12.95 -16.28 -24.65
N LEU A 340 12.90 -15.23 -25.48
CA LEU A 340 14.08 -14.46 -25.87
C LEU A 340 14.75 -13.81 -24.65
N VAL A 341 13.96 -13.20 -23.77
CA VAL A 341 14.45 -12.57 -22.54
C VAL A 341 15.13 -13.59 -21.64
N CYS A 342 14.51 -14.74 -21.38
CA CYS A 342 15.12 -15.79 -20.55
C CYS A 342 16.43 -16.31 -21.14
N LYS A 343 16.51 -16.49 -22.47
CA LYS A 343 17.75 -16.85 -23.16
C LYS A 343 18.83 -15.77 -23.06
N LYS A 344 18.46 -14.49 -23.06
CA LYS A 344 19.39 -13.37 -22.92
C LYS A 344 19.83 -13.16 -21.47
N ALA A 345 18.95 -13.48 -20.52
CA ALA A 345 19.22 -13.48 -19.09
C ALA A 345 20.01 -14.71 -18.62
N ASP A 346 20.30 -15.66 -19.51
CA ASP A 346 20.94 -16.94 -19.16
C ASP A 346 20.20 -17.67 -18.04
N VAL A 347 18.88 -17.78 -18.19
CA VAL A 347 17.96 -18.48 -17.28
C VAL A 347 17.40 -19.70 -18.01
N ASP A 348 17.43 -20.84 -17.33
CA ASP A 348 16.86 -22.08 -17.85
C ASP A 348 15.34 -21.93 -18.11
N LEU A 349 14.91 -22.34 -19.30
CA LEU A 349 13.54 -22.22 -19.78
C LEU A 349 12.60 -23.23 -19.11
N ASP A 350 13.14 -24.32 -18.57
CA ASP A 350 12.38 -25.37 -17.90
C ASP A 350 12.19 -25.14 -16.40
N LYS A 351 12.95 -24.22 -15.80
CA LYS A 351 12.77 -23.76 -14.43
C LYS A 351 11.36 -23.24 -14.17
N ARG A 352 10.89 -23.39 -12.94
CA ARG A 352 9.67 -22.72 -12.46
C ARG A 352 9.98 -21.28 -12.07
N ALA A 353 9.01 -20.40 -12.24
CA ALA A 353 9.18 -18.99 -11.89
C ALA A 353 9.47 -18.79 -10.40
N GLY A 354 8.94 -19.66 -9.53
CA GLY A 354 9.19 -19.64 -8.09
C GLY A 354 10.58 -20.10 -7.66
N GLU A 355 11.36 -20.67 -8.58
CA GLU A 355 12.74 -21.12 -8.35
C GLU A 355 13.78 -20.08 -8.83
N LEU A 356 13.32 -18.93 -9.34
CA LEU A 356 14.21 -17.87 -9.80
C LEU A 356 14.95 -17.24 -8.63
N THR A 357 16.27 -17.07 -8.78
CA THR A 357 17.06 -16.29 -7.82
C THR A 357 16.81 -14.80 -7.98
N THR A 358 17.15 -14.02 -6.96
CA THR A 358 17.09 -12.56 -6.98
C THR A 358 17.90 -11.96 -8.13
N GLU A 359 19.08 -12.50 -8.41
CA GLU A 359 19.96 -12.05 -9.49
C GLU A 359 19.39 -12.42 -10.87
N GLU A 360 18.78 -13.60 -11.00
CA GLU A 360 18.07 -14.01 -12.22
C GLU A 360 16.88 -13.08 -12.50
N LEU A 361 16.13 -12.69 -11.47
CA LEU A 361 15.01 -11.76 -11.57
C LEU A 361 15.45 -10.37 -12.02
N GLU A 362 16.50 -9.80 -11.42
CA GLU A 362 17.04 -8.49 -11.80
C GLU A 362 17.53 -8.45 -13.25
N ARG A 363 18.23 -9.50 -13.70
CA ARG A 363 18.65 -9.64 -15.10
C ARG A 363 17.44 -9.70 -16.04
N ILE A 364 16.40 -10.45 -15.68
CA ILE A 364 15.16 -10.50 -16.48
C ILE A 364 14.51 -9.11 -16.57
N VAL A 365 14.36 -8.39 -15.46
CA VAL A 365 13.71 -7.07 -15.42
C VAL A 365 14.47 -6.05 -16.27
N THR A 366 15.79 -5.98 -16.13
CA THR A 366 16.62 -5.03 -16.86
C THR A 366 16.58 -5.28 -18.38
N ILE A 367 16.60 -6.54 -18.82
CA ILE A 367 16.49 -6.91 -20.24
C ILE A 367 15.09 -6.61 -20.79
N ILE A 368 14.05 -6.87 -20.00
CA ILE A 368 12.67 -6.58 -20.41
C ILE A 368 12.46 -5.09 -20.64
N GLN A 369 12.97 -4.24 -19.74
CA GLN A 369 12.84 -2.78 -19.81
C GLN A 369 13.71 -2.15 -20.91
N ASN A 370 14.94 -2.66 -21.11
CA ASN A 370 15.92 -2.07 -22.04
C ASN A 370 16.35 -3.04 -23.16
N PRO A 371 15.43 -3.58 -23.98
CA PRO A 371 15.75 -4.66 -24.91
C PRO A 371 16.76 -4.30 -26.00
N THR A 372 16.78 -3.04 -26.44
CA THR A 372 17.71 -2.55 -27.47
C THR A 372 19.15 -2.57 -26.98
N ALA A 373 19.40 -2.32 -25.69
CA ALA A 373 20.73 -2.41 -25.08
C ALA A 373 21.28 -3.85 -25.11
N TYR A 374 20.40 -4.86 -25.08
CA TYR A 374 20.76 -6.28 -25.11
C TYR A 374 20.75 -6.91 -26.52
N LYS A 375 20.88 -6.06 -27.55
CA LYS A 375 20.93 -6.47 -28.97
C LYS A 375 19.66 -7.17 -29.45
N ILE A 376 18.49 -6.83 -28.88
CA ILE A 376 17.20 -7.27 -29.41
C ILE A 376 16.79 -6.33 -30.56
N PRO A 377 16.54 -6.84 -31.77
CA PRO A 377 16.21 -6.00 -32.91
C PRO A 377 14.89 -5.22 -32.75
N GLY A 378 14.82 -4.00 -33.28
CA GLY A 378 13.63 -3.14 -33.20
C GLY A 378 12.35 -3.78 -33.77
N TRP A 379 12.47 -4.58 -34.83
CA TRP A 379 11.34 -5.32 -35.43
C TRP A 379 10.66 -6.32 -34.47
N PHE A 380 11.33 -6.69 -33.37
CA PHE A 380 10.80 -7.60 -32.36
C PHE A 380 10.01 -6.89 -31.26
N LEU A 381 10.14 -5.56 -31.16
CA LEU A 381 9.50 -4.76 -30.12
C LEU A 381 8.04 -4.47 -30.48
N ASN A 382 7.20 -4.30 -29.46
CA ASN A 382 5.76 -4.14 -29.64
C ASN A 382 5.33 -2.73 -30.09
N ARG A 383 6.18 -1.71 -29.91
CA ARG A 383 5.92 -0.34 -30.35
C ARG A 383 7.09 0.19 -31.16
N GLN A 384 6.95 0.06 -32.47
CA GLN A 384 7.95 0.51 -33.45
C GLN A 384 7.58 1.89 -33.95
N ARG A 385 8.57 2.77 -34.07
CA ARG A 385 8.46 4.15 -34.55
C ARG A 385 7.26 4.87 -33.91
N ASP A 386 7.32 5.08 -32.59
CA ASP A 386 6.29 5.85 -31.89
C ASP A 386 6.15 7.24 -32.54
N ILE A 387 4.92 7.71 -32.67
CA ILE A 387 4.58 8.92 -33.42
C ILE A 387 5.09 10.21 -32.76
N VAL A 388 5.39 10.18 -31.46
CA VAL A 388 5.82 11.32 -30.66
C VAL A 388 7.35 11.45 -30.70
N ASP A 389 8.08 10.36 -30.44
CA ASP A 389 9.54 10.38 -30.28
C ASP A 389 10.30 9.70 -31.42
N GLY A 390 9.62 9.00 -32.32
CA GLY A 390 10.20 8.29 -33.46
C GLY A 390 10.98 7.02 -33.10
N LYS A 391 11.01 6.62 -31.82
CA LYS A 391 11.86 5.52 -31.33
C LYS A 391 11.12 4.19 -31.31
N ASP A 392 11.87 3.10 -31.42
CA ASP A 392 11.39 1.74 -31.18
C ASP A 392 11.53 1.42 -29.69
N SER A 393 10.44 1.05 -29.03
CA SER A 393 10.42 0.72 -27.61
C SER A 393 9.57 -0.51 -27.32
N GLN A 394 9.88 -1.18 -26.22
CA GLN A 394 9.02 -2.20 -25.64
C GLN A 394 8.15 -1.56 -24.57
N VAL A 395 6.85 -1.48 -24.81
CA VAL A 395 5.90 -0.98 -23.83
C VAL A 395 5.41 -2.12 -22.95
N LEU A 396 5.39 -1.92 -21.63
CA LEU A 396 5.17 -2.98 -20.65
C LEU A 396 4.12 -2.57 -19.62
N ALA A 397 3.46 -3.57 -19.04
CA ALA A 397 2.50 -3.44 -17.94
C ALA A 397 1.51 -2.29 -18.20
N ASN A 398 1.43 -1.33 -17.27
CA ASN A 398 0.52 -0.19 -17.32
C ASN A 398 0.81 0.75 -18.50
N GLY A 399 2.06 0.81 -18.96
CA GLY A 399 2.44 1.64 -20.10
C GLY A 399 1.70 1.25 -21.38
N VAL A 400 1.30 -0.02 -21.53
CA VAL A 400 0.57 -0.50 -22.72
C VAL A 400 -0.81 0.14 -22.77
N ASP A 401 -1.49 0.17 -21.62
CA ASP A 401 -2.83 0.75 -21.52
C ASP A 401 -2.78 2.28 -21.69
N SER A 402 -1.79 2.96 -21.09
CA SER A 402 -1.59 4.41 -21.27
C SER A 402 -1.33 4.77 -22.73
N LYS A 403 -0.37 4.10 -23.39
CA LYS A 403 -0.07 4.36 -24.80
C LYS A 403 -1.25 4.08 -25.73
N LEU A 404 -2.02 3.02 -25.45
CA LEU A 404 -3.24 2.73 -26.21
C LEU A 404 -4.30 3.82 -26.02
N ARG A 405 -4.46 4.35 -24.80
CA ARG A 405 -5.38 5.44 -24.51
C ARG A 405 -4.99 6.70 -25.26
N ASP A 406 -3.73 7.10 -25.21
CA ASP A 406 -3.20 8.28 -25.92
C ASP A 406 -3.43 8.16 -27.43
N ASP A 407 -3.15 6.98 -28.00
CA ASP A 407 -3.38 6.71 -29.42
C ASP A 407 -4.86 6.83 -29.80
N LEU A 408 -5.77 6.34 -28.95
CA LEU A 408 -7.22 6.42 -29.18
C LEU A 408 -7.74 7.84 -29.01
N GLU A 409 -7.30 8.57 -27.99
CA GLU A 409 -7.67 9.97 -27.76
C GLU A 409 -7.20 10.87 -28.90
N ARG A 410 -5.96 10.67 -29.38
CA ARG A 410 -5.44 11.35 -30.56
C ARG A 410 -6.32 11.11 -31.78
N LEU A 411 -6.71 9.86 -32.05
CA LEU A 411 -7.60 9.52 -33.18
C LEU A 411 -9.00 10.13 -33.05
N LYS A 412 -9.53 10.23 -31.82
CA LYS A 412 -10.81 10.89 -31.54
C LYS A 412 -10.72 12.39 -31.78
N LYS A 413 -9.65 13.05 -31.31
CA LYS A 413 -9.39 14.49 -31.52
C LYS A 413 -9.24 14.83 -33.01
N ILE A 414 -8.50 14.01 -33.76
CA ILE A 414 -8.36 14.15 -35.23
C ILE A 414 -9.68 13.87 -35.97
N ARG A 415 -10.66 13.25 -35.31
CA ARG A 415 -11.92 12.75 -35.92
C ARG A 415 -11.67 11.76 -37.07
N ALA A 416 -10.59 10.98 -36.97
CA ALA A 416 -10.34 9.90 -37.92
C ALA A 416 -11.47 8.86 -37.83
N HIS A 417 -11.87 8.27 -38.97
CA HIS A 417 -12.94 7.25 -38.99
C HIS A 417 -12.70 6.11 -38.00
N ARG A 418 -11.45 5.66 -37.83
CA ARG A 418 -11.06 4.66 -36.81
C ARG A 418 -11.33 5.15 -35.38
N GLY A 419 -11.02 6.41 -35.08
CA GLY A 419 -11.25 7.05 -33.77
C GLY A 419 -12.72 7.19 -33.44
N LEU A 420 -13.54 7.62 -34.42
CA LEU A 420 -15.01 7.70 -34.27
C LEU A 420 -15.63 6.33 -34.01
N ARG A 421 -15.18 5.29 -34.71
CA ARG A 421 -15.64 3.90 -34.48
C ARG A 421 -15.31 3.42 -33.06
N HIS A 422 -14.12 3.76 -32.55
CA HIS A 422 -13.77 3.48 -31.15
C HIS A 422 -14.63 4.28 -30.16
N PHE A 423 -14.96 5.53 -30.46
CA PHE A 423 -15.86 6.34 -29.65
C PHE A 423 -17.28 5.75 -29.59
N TRP A 424 -17.79 5.22 -30.70
CA TRP A 424 -19.09 4.55 -30.77
C TRP A 424 -19.08 3.09 -30.30
N GLY A 425 -17.94 2.56 -29.84
CA GLY A 425 -17.85 1.15 -29.40
C GLY A 425 -18.03 0.12 -30.53
N LEU A 426 -17.78 0.50 -31.79
CA LEU A 426 -17.93 -0.37 -32.95
C LEU A 426 -16.61 -1.05 -33.35
N ARG A 427 -16.70 -2.22 -34.00
CA ARG A 427 -15.54 -2.92 -34.57
C ARG A 427 -14.85 -2.03 -35.60
N VAL A 428 -13.52 -1.98 -35.66
CA VAL A 428 -12.79 -0.92 -36.39
C VAL A 428 -12.14 -1.31 -37.72
N ARG A 429 -11.97 -2.61 -38.02
CA ARG A 429 -11.22 -3.08 -39.21
C ARG A 429 -12.12 -3.43 -40.40
N GLY A 430 -13.23 -2.72 -40.57
CA GLY A 430 -14.16 -2.96 -41.68
C GLY A 430 -14.97 -4.27 -41.61
N GLN A 431 -15.06 -4.90 -40.43
CA GLN A 431 -15.85 -6.13 -40.30
C GLN A 431 -17.35 -5.89 -40.54
N HIS A 432 -18.04 -6.86 -41.15
CA HIS A 432 -19.47 -6.80 -41.41
C HIS A 432 -20.27 -6.93 -40.09
N THR A 433 -20.86 -5.83 -39.63
CA THR A 433 -21.66 -5.75 -38.39
C THR A 433 -23.14 -6.09 -38.58
N LYS A 434 -23.59 -6.36 -39.83
CA LYS A 434 -24.97 -6.78 -40.11
C LYS A 434 -25.33 -8.06 -39.35
N THR A 435 -24.45 -9.06 -39.40
CA THR A 435 -24.65 -10.39 -38.80
C THR A 435 -23.74 -10.67 -37.60
N THR A 436 -22.54 -10.09 -37.55
CA THR A 436 -21.53 -10.40 -36.52
C THR A 436 -21.46 -9.35 -35.42
N GLY A 437 -21.20 -9.77 -34.18
CA GLY A 437 -21.01 -8.85 -33.05
C GLY A 437 -22.30 -8.34 -32.38
N ARG A 438 -23.45 -8.95 -32.68
CA ARG A 438 -24.71 -8.70 -31.96
C ARG A 438 -24.69 -9.42 -30.61
N ARG A 439 -25.18 -8.76 -29.55
CA ARG A 439 -25.39 -9.36 -28.22
C ARG A 439 -26.89 -9.32 -27.90
N GLY A 440 -27.48 -10.48 -27.59
CA GLY A 440 -28.92 -10.70 -27.39
C GLY A 440 -29.35 -12.09 -27.88
N ARG A 441 -30.47 -12.62 -27.37
CA ARG A 441 -31.04 -13.91 -27.81
C ARG A 441 -31.59 -13.76 -29.22
N THR A 442 -31.32 -14.72 -30.11
CA THR A 442 -31.91 -14.76 -31.46
C THR A 442 -33.43 -14.74 -31.32
N VAL A 443 -34.10 -13.73 -31.90
CA VAL A 443 -35.57 -13.68 -31.94
C VAL A 443 -36.02 -14.75 -32.93
N GLY A 444 -36.17 -15.98 -32.46
CA GLY A 444 -36.80 -17.05 -33.23
C GLY A 444 -38.31 -16.84 -33.28
N VAL A 445 -38.94 -17.24 -34.39
CA VAL A 445 -40.40 -17.24 -34.53
C VAL A 445 -41.00 -18.21 -33.50
N SER A 446 -41.76 -17.68 -32.54
CA SER A 446 -42.59 -18.47 -31.64
C SER A 446 -43.74 -19.11 -32.44
N LYS A 447 -43.74 -20.44 -32.58
CA LYS A 447 -44.93 -21.17 -33.03
C LYS A 447 -45.79 -21.49 -31.80
N LYS A 448 -47.08 -21.12 -31.87
CA LYS A 448 -48.10 -21.50 -30.88
C LYS A 448 -48.11 -23.02 -30.76
N LYS A 449 -47.86 -23.56 -29.55
CA LYS A 449 -48.05 -24.98 -29.27
C LYS A 449 -49.53 -25.30 -29.51
N GLY A 450 -49.80 -26.22 -30.45
CA GLY A 450 -51.12 -26.81 -30.63
C GLY A 450 -51.56 -27.50 -29.33
N GLY A 451 -52.85 -27.37 -29.03
CA GLY A 451 -53.47 -27.88 -27.81
C GLY A 451 -53.49 -29.40 -27.72
#